data_AF-A0A6I8LUH8-F1
#
_entry.id   AF-A0A6I8LUH8-F1
#
_cell.length_a   1.000
_cell.length_b   1.000
_cell.length_c   1.000
_cell.angle_alpha   90.00
_cell.angle_beta   90.00
_cell.angle_gamma   90.00
#
_symmetry.space_group_name_H-M   'P 1'
#
loop_
_entity.id
_entity.type
_entity.pdbx_description
1 polymer ?
#
loop_
_entity_poly.entity_id
_entity_poly.type
_entity_poly.pdbx_seq_one_letter_code
_entity_poly.pdbx_strand_id
1 'polypeptide(L)'
;MKSAWQVRAGRQGERDQESLAEGLAIVGWGGVPALGRFDTREALKAGLRECYPQRSTYVIGNWAGQLWRFYREMNEGDLVVMPLKNVRRFAIGEVTGQYHYRPGSAPECRHARPVRWLRTDIEPGEFGPDLRGSLGSLLTVCRLSRHEAARRIGEIAAGRPDPGWQHASANLDPDATQADLWEAVETGAAPVKLTVRALLSLWGYRRRTATSLVTVQSELAEHGVTTKPAFTTARMDAVVELVPVADEPGAADSETDPPGLEALDDLPAKWVVRAVLPEEPSIEAVTAGKPLATAVTLMLAKNYSQLAVVDADGFHVGAVSWESIGRARLTNPEPTLRDATTQVRVIDFDDELFGQIDEIYRRGYVFVRGEDRRKLIGVVTAHDLARQFGTLARPFSLLEEAELRLRRHTKRSVPEDLLDKAVPKWANGNPTFGNYVRIFADRATFELLGWPLDHETFLDLLTKAKNIRNELMHFSGDEIPEQDLAAIEGFCATVKAVDQS
;
A
#
# COMPACT_ATOMS: atom_id res chain seq x y z
N MET A 1 -3.90 -24.79 15.23
CA MET A 1 -4.16 -23.45 15.82
C MET A 1 -5.49 -22.96 15.27
N LYS A 2 -6.42 -22.48 16.11
CA LYS A 2 -7.72 -21.96 15.64
C LYS A 2 -7.49 -20.74 14.75
N SER A 3 -8.17 -20.63 13.62
CA SER A 3 -8.18 -19.42 12.79
C SER A 3 -9.36 -18.52 13.17
N ALA A 4 -9.26 -17.23 12.86
CA ALA A 4 -10.39 -16.31 12.98
C ALA A 4 -10.77 -15.72 11.62
N TRP A 5 -12.06 -15.52 11.41
CA TRP A 5 -12.64 -15.07 10.16
C TRP A 5 -13.65 -13.96 10.42
N GLN A 6 -13.63 -12.91 9.61
CA GLN A 6 -14.76 -11.99 9.52
C GLN A 6 -15.80 -12.60 8.57
N VAL A 7 -17.06 -12.64 9.00
CA VAL A 7 -18.21 -12.99 8.14
C VAL A 7 -19.29 -11.90 8.29
N ARG A 8 -19.60 -11.18 7.22
CA ARG A 8 -20.68 -10.16 7.22
C ARG A 8 -22.01 -10.78 6.82
N ALA A 9 -23.06 -10.49 7.58
CA ALA A 9 -24.43 -10.91 7.26
C ALA A 9 -25.15 -9.93 6.30
N GLY A 10 -24.39 -9.34 5.37
CA GLY A 10 -24.88 -8.37 4.39
C GLY A 10 -24.29 -6.97 4.53
N ARG A 11 -24.64 -6.07 3.61
CA ARG A 11 -24.09 -4.71 3.56
C ARG A 11 -24.66 -3.86 4.71
N GLN A 12 -25.94 -4.05 5.00
CA GLN A 12 -26.68 -3.36 6.05
C GLN A 12 -27.06 -4.28 7.22
N GLY A 13 -26.53 -5.51 7.25
CA GLY A 13 -26.86 -6.49 8.29
C GLY A 13 -28.22 -7.15 8.05
N GLU A 14 -28.59 -7.33 6.78
CA GLU A 14 -29.85 -7.91 6.33
C GLU A 14 -30.13 -9.29 6.94
N ARG A 15 -29.08 -10.02 7.35
CA ARG A 15 -29.14 -11.37 7.92
C ARG A 15 -28.62 -11.45 9.35
N ASP A 16 -28.39 -10.32 10.02
CA ASP A 16 -27.86 -10.29 11.39
C ASP A 16 -28.75 -11.09 12.35
N GLN A 17 -30.06 -10.82 12.33
CA GLN A 17 -31.04 -11.46 13.24
C GLN A 17 -31.17 -12.95 12.98
N GLU A 18 -31.32 -13.37 11.72
CA GLU A 18 -31.45 -14.78 11.35
C GLU A 18 -30.18 -15.57 11.71
N SER A 19 -29.00 -14.99 11.44
CA SER A 19 -27.71 -15.58 11.80
C SER A 19 -27.58 -15.83 13.30
N LEU A 20 -28.00 -14.86 14.13
CA LEU A 20 -27.98 -14.99 15.59
C LEU A 20 -29.02 -15.99 16.10
N ALA A 21 -30.27 -15.89 15.62
CA ALA A 21 -31.39 -16.70 16.09
C ALA A 21 -31.22 -18.19 15.76
N GLU A 22 -30.69 -18.51 14.58
CA GLU A 22 -30.53 -19.89 14.13
C GLU A 22 -29.15 -20.49 14.44
N GLY A 23 -28.23 -19.71 15.02
CA GLY A 23 -26.87 -20.17 15.28
C GLY A 23 -26.11 -20.45 13.98
N LEU A 24 -26.19 -19.54 13.02
CA LEU A 24 -25.59 -19.70 11.69
C LEU A 24 -24.75 -18.48 11.30
N ALA A 25 -23.62 -18.70 10.65
CA ALA A 25 -23.00 -17.69 9.80
C ALA A 25 -23.61 -17.79 8.40
N ILE A 26 -24.29 -16.73 7.95
CA ILE A 26 -25.01 -16.72 6.66
C ILE A 26 -24.40 -15.70 5.71
N VAL A 27 -23.99 -16.14 4.52
CA VAL A 27 -23.44 -15.28 3.47
C VAL A 27 -24.43 -15.11 2.32
N GLY A 28 -24.34 -13.98 1.61
CA GLY A 28 -25.22 -13.65 0.47
C GLY A 28 -24.95 -14.53 -0.76
N TRP A 29 -25.31 -14.07 -1.96
CA TRP A 29 -25.17 -14.79 -3.24
C TRP A 29 -26.32 -15.74 -3.58
N GLY A 30 -27.57 -15.29 -3.43
CA GLY A 30 -28.73 -16.17 -3.60
C GLY A 30 -28.99 -16.73 -4.99
N GLY A 31 -28.31 -16.20 -6.01
CA GLY A 31 -28.32 -16.73 -7.37
C GLY A 31 -27.36 -17.90 -7.61
N VAL A 32 -26.50 -18.21 -6.63
CA VAL A 32 -25.46 -19.24 -6.75
C VAL A 32 -26.01 -20.58 -6.25
N PRO A 33 -25.83 -21.69 -7.00
CA PRO A 33 -26.22 -23.01 -6.53
C PRO A 33 -25.31 -23.48 -5.38
N ALA A 34 -25.64 -24.62 -4.78
CA ALA A 34 -24.82 -25.25 -3.74
C ALA A 34 -23.33 -25.31 -4.14
N LEU A 35 -22.45 -24.81 -3.27
CA LEU A 35 -21.01 -24.68 -3.58
C LEU A 35 -20.31 -26.03 -3.78
N GLY A 36 -20.88 -27.10 -3.23
CA GLY A 36 -20.40 -28.46 -3.42
C GLY A 36 -20.48 -28.99 -4.85
N ARG A 37 -21.12 -28.27 -5.78
CA ARG A 37 -21.15 -28.60 -7.22
C ARG A 37 -19.85 -28.22 -7.95
N PHE A 38 -18.97 -27.47 -7.29
CA PHE A 38 -17.73 -26.98 -7.89
C PHE A 38 -16.51 -27.63 -7.21
N ASP A 39 -15.74 -28.38 -8.00
CA ASP A 39 -14.58 -29.12 -7.48
C ASP A 39 -13.34 -28.25 -7.29
N THR A 40 -13.23 -27.14 -8.03
CA THR A 40 -12.12 -26.20 -7.99
C THR A 40 -12.58 -24.76 -7.84
N ARG A 41 -11.68 -23.88 -7.38
CA ARG A 41 -11.95 -22.44 -7.28
C ARG A 41 -12.22 -21.83 -8.66
N GLU A 42 -11.55 -22.33 -9.69
CA GLU A 42 -11.72 -21.93 -11.09
C GLU A 42 -13.09 -22.34 -11.61
N ALA A 43 -13.57 -23.55 -11.29
CA ALA A 43 -14.92 -24.01 -11.63
C ALA A 43 -15.99 -23.16 -10.93
N LEU A 44 -15.80 -22.83 -9.64
CA LEU A 44 -16.68 -21.91 -8.92
C LEU A 44 -16.69 -20.51 -9.57
N LYS A 45 -15.52 -20.00 -9.99
CA LYS A 45 -15.41 -18.72 -10.68
C LYS A 45 -16.17 -18.72 -12.02
N ALA A 46 -16.09 -19.81 -12.78
CA ALA A 46 -16.83 -19.98 -14.03
C ALA A 46 -18.35 -20.02 -13.76
N GLY A 47 -18.82 -20.82 -12.80
CA GLY A 47 -20.24 -20.87 -12.43
C GLY A 47 -20.78 -19.53 -11.92
N LEU A 48 -19.99 -18.78 -11.15
CA LEU A 48 -20.36 -17.43 -10.72
C LEU A 48 -20.54 -16.46 -11.91
N ARG A 49 -19.74 -16.62 -12.97
CA ARG A 49 -19.84 -15.81 -14.19
C ARG A 49 -21.14 -16.10 -14.94
N GLU A 50 -21.62 -17.35 -14.92
CA GLU A 50 -22.91 -17.73 -15.48
C GLU A 50 -24.09 -17.19 -14.66
N CYS A 51 -23.99 -17.23 -13.33
CA CYS A 51 -25.03 -16.68 -12.44
C CYS A 51 -25.12 -15.14 -12.48
N TYR A 52 -24.01 -14.46 -12.77
CA TYR A 52 -23.91 -13.00 -12.75
C TYR A 52 -23.16 -12.45 -13.99
N PRO A 53 -23.70 -12.63 -15.21
CA PRO A 53 -23.00 -12.29 -16.46
C PRO A 53 -22.67 -10.80 -16.60
N GLN A 54 -23.42 -9.93 -15.92
CA GLN A 54 -23.27 -8.48 -15.91
C GLN A 54 -22.16 -7.98 -14.98
N ARG A 55 -21.49 -8.85 -14.21
CA ARG A 55 -20.44 -8.46 -13.25
C ARG A 55 -19.05 -8.63 -13.88
N SER A 56 -18.13 -7.74 -13.52
CA SER A 56 -16.77 -7.76 -14.06
C SER A 56 -15.99 -9.00 -13.62
N THR A 57 -15.01 -9.40 -14.43
CA THR A 57 -14.12 -10.55 -14.13
C THR A 57 -13.42 -10.41 -12.78
N TYR A 58 -13.05 -9.19 -12.40
CA TYR A 58 -12.44 -8.89 -11.10
C TYR A 58 -13.39 -9.18 -9.93
N VAL A 59 -14.62 -8.66 -9.99
CA VAL A 59 -15.65 -8.88 -8.95
C VAL A 59 -15.96 -10.37 -8.79
N ILE A 60 -16.12 -11.08 -9.91
CA ILE A 60 -16.33 -12.54 -9.91
C ILE A 60 -15.15 -13.28 -9.27
N GLY A 61 -13.90 -12.91 -9.59
CA GLY A 61 -12.72 -13.50 -8.99
C GLY A 61 -12.63 -13.30 -7.47
N ASN A 62 -13.02 -12.11 -7.00
CA ASN A 62 -13.09 -11.79 -5.58
C ASN A 62 -14.17 -12.63 -4.87
N TRP A 63 -15.39 -12.67 -5.42
CA TRP A 63 -16.50 -13.48 -4.88
C TRP A 63 -16.16 -14.96 -4.83
N ALA A 64 -15.54 -15.50 -5.89
CA ALA A 64 -15.06 -16.88 -5.91
C ALA A 64 -14.10 -17.17 -4.76
N GLY A 65 -13.16 -16.26 -4.47
CA GLY A 65 -12.25 -16.41 -3.33
C GLY A 65 -12.96 -16.40 -1.97
N GLN A 66 -13.96 -15.53 -1.79
CA GLN A 66 -14.72 -15.45 -0.54
C GLN A 66 -15.58 -16.70 -0.31
N LEU A 67 -16.33 -17.13 -1.32
CA LEU A 67 -17.16 -18.33 -1.26
C LEU A 67 -16.31 -19.60 -1.11
N TRP A 68 -15.14 -19.67 -1.76
CA TRP A 68 -14.23 -20.81 -1.62
C TRP A 68 -13.68 -20.92 -0.19
N ARG A 69 -13.26 -19.80 0.41
CA ARG A 69 -12.81 -19.78 1.81
C ARG A 69 -13.90 -20.22 2.77
N PHE A 70 -15.10 -19.66 2.58
CA PHE A 70 -16.27 -20.04 3.36
C PHE A 70 -16.62 -21.52 3.18
N TYR A 71 -16.52 -22.07 1.98
CA TYR A 71 -16.85 -23.46 1.71
C TYR A 71 -15.78 -24.45 2.18
N ARG A 72 -14.51 -24.27 1.79
CA ARG A 72 -13.41 -25.26 1.92
C ARG A 72 -12.37 -24.94 2.97
N GLU A 73 -12.05 -23.66 3.21
CA GLU A 73 -10.90 -23.29 4.06
C GLU A 73 -11.28 -23.08 5.53
N MET A 74 -12.50 -22.64 5.81
CA MET A 74 -13.02 -22.48 7.16
C MET A 74 -13.34 -23.85 7.77
N ASN A 75 -12.81 -24.12 8.96
CA ASN A 75 -12.95 -25.42 9.63
C ASN A 75 -13.75 -25.34 10.92
N GLU A 76 -14.22 -26.48 11.40
CA GLU A 76 -14.81 -26.61 12.73
C GLU A 76 -13.80 -26.18 13.81
N GLY A 77 -14.27 -25.44 14.81
CA GLY A 77 -13.45 -24.85 15.87
C GLY A 77 -12.81 -23.50 15.52
N ASP A 78 -12.89 -23.04 14.26
CA ASP A 78 -12.50 -21.67 13.92
C ASP A 78 -13.47 -20.64 14.52
N LEU A 79 -12.96 -19.42 14.74
CA LEU A 79 -13.76 -18.30 15.24
C LEU A 79 -14.33 -17.48 14.07
N VAL A 80 -15.57 -17.05 14.20
CA VAL A 80 -16.26 -16.12 13.30
C VAL A 80 -16.57 -14.84 14.04
N VAL A 81 -16.15 -13.71 13.49
CA VAL A 81 -16.51 -12.37 13.94
C VAL A 81 -17.50 -11.77 12.95
N MET A 82 -18.71 -11.48 13.42
CA MET A 82 -19.79 -10.93 12.63
C MET A 82 -20.10 -9.50 13.07
N PRO A 83 -19.87 -8.48 12.22
CA PRO A 83 -20.26 -7.11 12.51
C PRO A 83 -21.78 -6.95 12.42
N LEU A 84 -22.43 -6.58 13.51
CA LEU A 84 -23.87 -6.35 13.62
C LEU A 84 -24.18 -4.89 13.26
N LYS A 85 -24.63 -4.65 12.03
CA LYS A 85 -24.73 -3.30 11.46
C LYS A 85 -25.82 -2.47 12.10
N ASN A 86 -26.95 -3.09 12.43
CA ASN A 86 -28.11 -2.41 12.99
C ASN A 86 -27.86 -1.81 14.38
N VAL A 87 -27.02 -2.48 15.18
CA VAL A 87 -26.71 -2.09 16.57
C VAL A 87 -25.27 -1.60 16.75
N ARG A 88 -24.48 -1.57 15.68
CA ARG A 88 -23.05 -1.18 15.68
C ARG A 88 -22.19 -1.95 16.71
N ARG A 89 -22.50 -3.24 16.89
CA ARG A 89 -21.76 -4.17 17.75
C ARG A 89 -21.17 -5.31 16.93
N PHE A 90 -20.48 -6.23 17.59
CA PHE A 90 -19.96 -7.44 17.00
C PHE A 90 -20.45 -8.67 17.75
N ALA A 91 -20.61 -9.77 17.02
CA ALA A 91 -20.77 -11.10 17.58
C ALA A 91 -19.52 -11.93 17.28
N ILE A 92 -19.04 -12.69 18.27
CA ILE A 92 -18.03 -13.73 18.08
C ILE A 92 -18.69 -15.08 18.32
N GLY A 93 -18.50 -16.00 17.38
CA GLY A 93 -18.94 -17.38 17.49
C GLY A 93 -17.86 -18.38 17.08
N GLU A 94 -18.07 -19.64 17.43
CA GLU A 94 -17.22 -20.76 17.02
C GLU A 94 -17.95 -21.60 15.97
N VAL A 95 -17.29 -21.93 14.86
CA VAL A 95 -17.84 -22.80 13.81
C VAL A 95 -18.00 -24.21 14.36
N THR A 96 -19.21 -24.75 14.30
CA THR A 96 -19.55 -26.07 14.88
C THR A 96 -19.77 -27.16 13.83
N GLY A 97 -19.66 -26.83 12.55
CA GLY A 97 -19.92 -27.77 11.47
C GLY A 97 -19.51 -27.24 10.09
N GLN A 98 -19.61 -28.14 9.12
CA GLN A 98 -19.30 -27.85 7.72
C GLN A 98 -20.34 -26.92 7.07
N TYR A 99 -19.95 -26.35 5.92
CA TYR A 99 -20.87 -25.63 5.05
C TYR A 99 -22.05 -26.50 4.64
N HIS A 100 -23.25 -25.92 4.61
CA HIS A 100 -24.42 -26.54 4.01
C HIS A 100 -25.24 -25.54 3.19
N TYR A 101 -25.93 -26.06 2.18
CA TYR A 101 -26.83 -25.30 1.33
C TYR A 101 -28.28 -25.51 1.77
N ARG A 102 -29.04 -24.42 1.92
CA ARG A 102 -30.43 -24.42 2.42
C ARG A 102 -31.40 -24.05 1.29
N PRO A 103 -31.80 -24.97 0.40
CA PRO A 103 -32.61 -24.65 -0.77
C PRO A 103 -34.00 -24.08 -0.43
N GLY A 104 -34.55 -24.42 0.74
CA GLY A 104 -35.84 -23.94 1.24
C GLY A 104 -35.80 -22.55 1.90
N SER A 105 -34.61 -21.98 2.13
CA SER A 105 -34.47 -20.63 2.70
C SER A 105 -34.58 -19.56 1.61
N ALA A 106 -34.81 -18.32 2.03
CA ALA A 106 -34.76 -17.15 1.16
C ALA A 106 -33.43 -17.14 0.36
N PRO A 107 -33.39 -16.68 -0.90
CA PRO A 107 -32.20 -16.77 -1.76
C PRO A 107 -30.91 -16.31 -1.07
N GLU A 108 -30.94 -15.16 -0.41
CA GLU A 108 -29.76 -14.61 0.27
C GLU A 108 -29.34 -15.34 1.56
N CYS A 109 -30.13 -16.33 2.02
CA CYS A 109 -29.89 -17.11 3.23
C CYS A 109 -29.54 -18.59 2.96
N ARG A 110 -29.29 -18.94 1.68
CA ARG A 110 -29.06 -20.33 1.28
C ARG A 110 -27.67 -20.86 1.62
N HIS A 111 -26.67 -19.99 1.76
CA HIS A 111 -25.28 -20.38 2.04
C HIS A 111 -24.97 -20.16 3.52
N ALA A 112 -24.88 -21.25 4.28
CA ALA A 112 -24.75 -21.18 5.73
C ALA A 112 -23.68 -22.12 6.29
N ARG A 113 -23.17 -21.74 7.46
CA ARG A 113 -22.36 -22.59 8.34
C ARG A 113 -22.91 -22.54 9.76
N PRO A 114 -23.01 -23.67 10.47
CA PRO A 114 -23.43 -23.65 11.85
C PRO A 114 -22.34 -23.04 12.74
N VAL A 115 -22.77 -22.15 13.63
CA VAL A 115 -21.93 -21.37 14.52
C VAL A 115 -22.58 -21.31 15.90
N ARG A 116 -21.81 -21.64 16.93
CA ARG A 116 -22.18 -21.37 18.32
C ARG A 116 -21.70 -19.97 18.69
N TRP A 117 -22.63 -19.03 18.80
CA TRP A 117 -22.32 -17.67 19.25
C TRP A 117 -21.86 -17.67 20.72
N LEU A 118 -20.66 -17.14 20.96
CA LEU A 118 -20.03 -17.09 22.29
C LEU A 118 -20.37 -15.78 23.00
N ARG A 119 -20.32 -14.66 22.28
CA ARG A 119 -20.75 -13.33 22.72
C ARG A 119 -21.34 -12.58 21.53
N THR A 120 -22.44 -11.86 21.72
CA THR A 120 -23.20 -11.22 20.63
C THR A 120 -23.34 -9.71 20.79
N ASP A 121 -22.70 -9.13 21.79
CA ASP A 121 -22.91 -7.76 22.23
C ASP A 121 -21.60 -6.98 22.40
N ILE A 122 -20.57 -7.34 21.63
CA ILE A 122 -19.23 -6.78 21.79
C ILE A 122 -19.16 -5.37 21.19
N GLU A 123 -18.68 -4.43 21.99
CA GLU A 123 -18.51 -3.05 21.56
C GLU A 123 -17.24 -2.89 20.69
N PRO A 124 -17.24 -1.99 19.69
CA PRO A 124 -16.04 -1.74 18.88
C PRO A 124 -14.81 -1.41 19.73
N GLY A 125 -15.02 -0.75 20.87
CA GLY A 125 -14.00 -0.37 21.85
C GLY A 125 -13.20 -1.55 22.42
N GLU A 126 -13.82 -2.73 22.54
CA GLU A 126 -13.20 -3.93 23.11
C GLU A 126 -12.12 -4.54 22.20
N PHE A 127 -12.09 -4.20 20.91
CA PHE A 127 -11.01 -4.57 20.00
C PHE A 127 -9.91 -3.53 20.03
N GLY A 128 -8.65 -3.95 20.12
CA GLY A 128 -7.49 -3.10 19.94
C GLY A 128 -7.53 -2.37 18.58
N PRO A 129 -6.97 -1.15 18.46
CA PRO A 129 -7.15 -0.30 17.29
C PRO A 129 -6.79 -0.95 15.95
N ASP A 130 -5.77 -1.80 15.92
CA ASP A 130 -5.30 -2.51 14.73
C ASP A 130 -6.26 -3.65 14.31
N LEU A 131 -6.75 -4.42 15.28
CA LEU A 131 -7.70 -5.50 15.07
C LEU A 131 -9.07 -4.92 14.66
N ARG A 132 -9.49 -3.82 15.28
CA ARG A 132 -10.67 -3.04 14.89
C ARG A 132 -10.56 -2.53 13.45
N GLY A 133 -9.38 -2.03 13.05
CA GLY A 133 -9.12 -1.62 11.67
C GLY A 133 -9.28 -2.77 10.67
N SER A 134 -8.78 -3.96 11.04
CA SER A 134 -8.92 -5.18 10.23
C SER A 134 -10.39 -5.60 10.05
N LEU A 135 -11.22 -5.41 11.08
CA LEU A 135 -12.68 -5.65 11.06
C LEU A 135 -13.46 -4.60 10.22
N GLY A 136 -12.77 -3.57 9.73
CA GLY A 136 -13.29 -2.58 8.79
C GLY A 136 -13.38 -3.06 7.34
N SER A 137 -12.80 -4.22 7.00
CA SER A 137 -12.72 -4.71 5.61
C SER A 137 -14.09 -4.78 4.93
N LEU A 138 -14.20 -4.28 3.69
CA LEU A 138 -15.43 -4.32 2.90
C LEU A 138 -15.80 -5.73 2.40
N LEU A 139 -14.91 -6.72 2.56
CA LEU A 139 -15.18 -8.10 2.18
C LEU A 139 -16.18 -8.76 3.13
N THR A 140 -17.02 -9.64 2.58
CA THR A 140 -17.98 -10.42 3.35
C THR A 140 -17.27 -11.51 4.13
N VAL A 141 -16.34 -12.25 3.51
CA VAL A 141 -15.56 -13.31 4.14
C VAL A 141 -14.07 -12.99 4.04
N CYS A 142 -13.41 -12.80 5.17
CA CYS A 142 -11.97 -12.48 5.24
C CYS A 142 -11.30 -13.21 6.40
N ARG A 143 -10.09 -13.72 6.19
CA ARG A 143 -9.29 -14.31 7.28
C ARG A 143 -8.62 -13.20 8.09
N LEU A 144 -8.74 -13.27 9.40
CA LEU A 144 -8.07 -12.37 10.34
C LEU A 144 -6.77 -13.04 10.78
N SER A 145 -5.70 -12.85 10.00
CA SER A 145 -4.41 -13.54 10.19
C SER A 145 -3.29 -12.67 10.78
N ARG A 146 -3.44 -11.35 10.77
CA ARG A 146 -2.40 -10.42 11.26
C ARG A 146 -2.43 -10.31 12.78
N HIS A 147 -1.29 -10.01 13.38
CA HIS A 147 -1.15 -9.58 14.78
C HIS A 147 -1.85 -10.49 15.79
N GLU A 148 -1.69 -11.80 15.63
CA GLU A 148 -2.30 -12.82 16.49
C GLU A 148 -3.82 -12.70 16.65
N ALA A 149 -4.52 -12.16 15.66
CA ALA A 149 -5.96 -11.86 15.74
C ALA A 149 -6.78 -13.04 16.28
N ALA A 150 -6.50 -14.29 15.86
CA ALA A 150 -7.23 -15.46 16.34
C ALA A 150 -7.12 -15.68 17.86
N ARG A 151 -5.93 -15.47 18.45
CA ARG A 151 -5.72 -15.56 19.89
C ARG A 151 -6.50 -14.46 20.61
N ARG A 152 -6.32 -13.21 20.16
CA ARG A 152 -6.96 -12.01 20.74
C ARG A 152 -8.49 -12.06 20.69
N ILE A 153 -9.06 -12.48 19.56
CA ILE A 153 -10.51 -12.69 19.40
C ILE A 153 -11.01 -13.77 20.37
N GLY A 154 -10.22 -14.82 20.62
CA GLY A 154 -10.53 -15.84 21.62
C GLY A 154 -10.61 -15.28 23.04
N GLU A 155 -9.70 -14.38 23.42
CA GLU A 155 -9.72 -13.69 24.72
C GLU A 155 -10.98 -12.81 24.88
N ILE A 156 -11.28 -12.00 23.87
CA ILE A 156 -12.48 -11.13 23.84
C ILE A 156 -13.76 -11.96 23.93
N ALA A 157 -13.82 -13.08 23.19
CA ALA A 157 -14.95 -14.01 23.24
C ALA A 157 -15.14 -14.63 24.62
N ALA A 158 -14.06 -14.85 25.37
CA ALA A 158 -14.09 -15.32 26.75
C ALA A 158 -14.42 -14.22 27.78
N GLY A 159 -14.70 -12.99 27.33
CA GLY A 159 -14.99 -11.85 28.20
C GLY A 159 -13.76 -11.18 28.82
N ARG A 160 -12.56 -11.50 28.34
CA ARG A 160 -11.31 -10.86 28.78
C ARG A 160 -10.96 -9.70 27.84
N PRO A 161 -10.25 -8.67 28.34
CA PRO A 161 -9.78 -7.57 27.49
C PRO A 161 -8.93 -8.07 26.32
N ASP A 162 -8.95 -7.36 25.19
CA ASP A 162 -7.99 -7.63 24.11
C ASP A 162 -6.57 -7.44 24.68
N PRO A 163 -5.72 -8.48 24.72
CA PRO A 163 -4.37 -8.39 25.28
C PRO A 163 -3.43 -7.55 24.40
N GLY A 164 -3.93 -7.01 23.28
CA GLY A 164 -3.14 -6.30 22.29
C GLY A 164 -2.23 -7.25 21.52
N TRP A 165 -1.45 -6.67 20.62
CA TRP A 165 -0.38 -7.39 19.94
C TRP A 165 0.96 -6.95 20.52
N GLN A 166 1.68 -7.90 21.10
CA GLN A 166 3.05 -7.70 21.59
C GLN A 166 4.01 -8.44 20.65
N HIS A 167 4.97 -7.72 20.09
CA HIS A 167 6.09 -8.36 19.40
C HIS A 167 6.99 -9.01 20.47
N ALA A 168 7.43 -10.26 20.26
CA ALA A 168 8.18 -11.04 21.25
C ALA A 168 9.51 -10.42 21.74
N SER A 169 9.93 -9.30 21.13
CA SER A 169 11.15 -8.54 21.44
C SER A 169 10.89 -7.13 21.97
N ALA A 170 9.63 -6.70 22.11
CA ALA A 170 9.26 -5.44 22.75
C ALA A 170 9.08 -5.66 24.26
N ASN A 171 9.62 -4.75 25.08
CA ASN A 171 9.60 -4.85 26.55
C ASN A 171 8.84 -3.69 27.22
N LEU A 172 8.38 -2.69 26.46
CA LEU A 172 7.49 -1.64 26.94
C LEU A 172 6.02 -2.06 26.76
N ASP A 173 5.19 -1.85 27.78
CA ASP A 173 3.76 -2.16 27.77
C ASP A 173 3.05 -1.43 26.61
N PRO A 174 2.17 -2.09 25.82
CA PRO A 174 1.34 -1.42 24.82
C PRO A 174 0.52 -0.22 25.32
N ASP A 175 0.17 -0.21 26.61
CA ASP A 175 -0.62 0.86 27.25
C ASP A 175 0.26 1.88 28.00
N ALA A 176 1.60 1.82 27.84
CA ALA A 176 2.53 2.76 28.44
C ALA A 176 2.25 4.21 28.00
N THR A 177 2.45 5.15 28.92
CA THR A 177 2.39 6.59 28.68
C THR A 177 3.77 7.17 28.35
N GLN A 178 3.82 8.45 27.96
CA GLN A 178 5.09 9.15 27.78
C GLN A 178 5.92 9.18 29.07
N ALA A 179 5.26 9.32 30.23
CA ALA A 179 5.94 9.31 31.53
C ALA A 179 6.60 7.95 31.79
N ASP A 180 5.90 6.85 31.48
CA ASP A 180 6.45 5.50 31.64
C ASP A 180 7.62 5.24 30.67
N LEU A 181 7.57 5.80 29.45
CA LEU A 181 8.70 5.75 28.50
C LEU A 181 9.93 6.43 29.11
N TRP A 182 9.78 7.65 29.64
CA TRP A 182 10.90 8.41 30.17
C TRP A 182 11.43 7.84 31.48
N GLU A 183 10.57 7.34 32.36
CA GLU A 183 10.99 6.61 33.56
C GLU A 183 11.80 5.35 33.18
N ALA A 184 11.39 4.63 32.14
CA ALA A 184 12.13 3.47 31.64
C ALA A 184 13.49 3.84 31.03
N VAL A 185 13.60 5.01 30.39
CA VAL A 185 14.87 5.55 29.88
C VAL A 185 15.80 5.99 31.02
N GLU A 186 15.26 6.66 32.05
CA GLU A 186 16.03 7.16 33.21
C GLU A 186 16.52 6.05 34.14
N THR A 187 15.73 4.99 34.32
CA THR A 187 16.07 3.88 35.23
C THR A 187 17.18 2.97 34.69
N GLY A 188 17.47 3.01 33.38
CA GLY A 188 18.68 2.42 32.78
C GLY A 188 18.83 0.89 32.89
N ALA A 189 17.79 0.16 33.30
CA ALA A 189 17.89 -1.26 33.64
C ALA A 189 17.88 -2.21 32.42
N ALA A 190 17.41 -1.75 31.26
CA ALA A 190 17.45 -2.46 29.98
C ALA A 190 17.15 -1.50 28.83
N PRO A 191 17.63 -1.76 27.60
CA PRO A 191 17.25 -0.96 26.44
C PRO A 191 15.74 -1.04 26.19
N VAL A 192 15.08 0.12 26.11
CA VAL A 192 13.64 0.22 25.89
C VAL A 192 13.32 -0.15 24.44
N LYS A 193 12.51 -1.19 24.25
CA LYS A 193 12.13 -1.77 22.97
C LYS A 193 10.63 -1.72 22.79
N LEU A 194 10.19 -1.08 21.72
CA LEU A 194 8.78 -0.94 21.37
C LEU A 194 8.61 -0.89 19.85
N THR A 195 7.41 -1.16 19.35
CA THR A 195 7.17 -1.04 17.90
C THR A 195 7.11 0.43 17.48
N VAL A 196 7.40 0.73 16.21
CA VAL A 196 7.22 2.10 15.69
C VAL A 196 5.78 2.59 15.91
N ARG A 197 4.79 1.72 15.76
CA ARG A 197 3.38 2.06 16.04
C ARG A 197 3.17 2.43 17.51
N ALA A 198 3.71 1.66 18.44
CA ALA A 198 3.61 1.93 19.87
C ALA A 198 4.29 3.27 20.22
N LEU A 199 5.47 3.53 19.65
CA LEU A 199 6.18 4.79 19.81
C LEU A 199 5.32 5.98 19.35
N LEU A 200 4.78 5.93 18.13
CA LEU A 200 3.93 7.01 17.61
C LEU A 200 2.66 7.22 18.43
N SER A 201 2.06 6.15 18.98
CA SER A 201 0.84 6.27 19.78
C SER A 201 1.04 7.00 21.10
N LEU A 202 2.26 7.05 21.66
CA LEU A 202 2.56 7.84 22.86
C LEU A 202 2.27 9.33 22.65
N TRP A 203 2.39 9.84 21.43
CA TRP A 203 2.02 11.21 21.03
C TRP A 203 0.67 11.28 20.30
N GLY A 204 -0.16 10.23 20.38
CA GLY A 204 -1.48 10.18 19.76
C GLY A 204 -1.48 9.98 18.24
N TYR A 205 -0.34 9.71 17.62
CA TYR A 205 -0.23 9.48 16.18
C TYR A 205 -0.48 8.01 15.82
N ARG A 206 -1.23 7.79 14.74
CA ARG A 206 -1.52 6.43 14.22
C ARG A 206 -0.68 6.04 13.01
N ARG A 207 -0.02 7.00 12.38
CA ARG A 207 0.72 6.86 11.11
C ARG A 207 1.92 7.78 11.11
N ARG A 208 2.94 7.44 10.32
CA ARG A 208 4.04 8.34 9.95
C ARG A 208 3.53 9.40 8.99
N THR A 209 3.35 10.60 9.49
CA THR A 209 3.15 11.85 8.73
C THR A 209 4.32 12.79 9.00
N ALA A 210 4.55 13.77 8.13
CA ALA A 210 5.60 14.78 8.34
C ALA A 210 5.54 15.43 9.73
N THR A 211 4.33 15.71 10.23
CA THR A 211 4.11 16.24 11.59
C THR A 211 4.55 15.23 12.66
N SER A 212 4.10 13.98 12.57
CA SER A 212 4.45 12.96 13.57
C SER A 212 5.96 12.68 13.61
N LEU A 213 6.65 12.76 12.47
CA LEU A 213 8.09 12.53 12.40
C LEU A 213 8.84 13.64 13.13
N VAL A 214 8.52 14.91 12.83
CA VAL A 214 9.16 16.07 13.45
C VAL A 214 8.89 16.11 14.95
N THR A 215 7.64 15.94 15.38
CA THR A 215 7.28 15.97 16.81
C THR A 215 8.01 14.88 17.59
N VAL A 216 7.94 13.62 17.13
CA VAL A 216 8.56 12.50 17.86
C VAL A 216 10.09 12.58 17.82
N GLN A 217 10.69 13.02 16.71
CA GLN A 217 12.15 13.22 16.64
C GLN A 217 12.63 14.33 17.59
N SER A 218 11.92 15.46 17.65
CA SER A 218 12.28 16.56 18.56
C SER A 218 12.21 16.13 20.03
N GLU A 219 11.15 15.44 20.42
CA GLU A 219 10.93 14.96 21.80
C GLU A 219 12.00 13.93 22.23
N LEU A 220 12.35 13.00 21.33
CA LEU A 220 13.44 12.05 21.55
C LEU A 220 14.80 12.77 21.69
N ALA A 221 15.06 13.77 20.84
CA ALA A 221 16.30 14.53 20.87
C ALA A 221 16.43 15.40 22.14
N GLU A 222 15.33 16.00 22.61
CA GLU A 222 15.29 16.75 23.88
C GLU A 222 15.64 15.88 25.09
N HIS A 223 15.28 14.60 25.06
CA HIS A 223 15.62 13.61 26.09
C HIS A 223 16.94 12.87 25.79
N GLY A 224 17.72 13.31 24.80
CA GLY A 224 19.05 12.78 24.50
C GLY A 224 19.07 11.35 23.96
N VAL A 225 17.96 10.87 23.39
CA VAL A 225 17.81 9.51 22.87
C VAL A 225 17.41 9.49 21.39
N THR A 226 17.73 8.40 20.71
CA THR A 226 17.31 8.10 19.33
C THR A 226 16.83 6.65 19.25
N THR A 227 16.38 6.20 18.08
CA THR A 227 15.86 4.85 17.87
C THR A 227 16.74 4.03 16.93
N LYS A 228 16.92 2.74 17.22
CA LYS A 228 17.64 1.79 16.37
C LYS A 228 16.78 0.53 16.10
N PRO A 229 16.48 0.18 14.84
CA PRO A 229 16.66 1.00 13.63
C PRO A 229 15.85 2.30 13.72
N ALA A 230 16.17 3.29 12.87
CA ALA A 230 15.47 4.56 12.85
C ALA A 230 13.97 4.36 12.61
N PHE A 231 13.13 4.88 13.52
CA PHE A 231 11.67 4.74 13.43
C PHE A 231 11.08 5.42 12.19
N THR A 232 11.81 6.36 11.59
CA THR A 232 11.43 7.06 10.36
C THR A 232 11.37 6.13 9.15
N THR A 233 12.32 5.20 9.04
CA THR A 233 12.45 4.26 7.91
C THR A 233 11.91 2.87 8.25
N ALA A 234 11.98 2.44 9.50
CA ALA A 234 11.52 1.13 9.95
C ALA A 234 10.02 0.87 9.68
N ARG A 235 9.65 -0.40 9.42
CA ARG A 235 8.24 -0.79 9.23
C ARG A 235 7.41 -0.46 10.47
N MET A 236 6.11 -0.20 10.31
CA MET A 236 5.26 0.21 11.45
C MET A 236 5.21 -0.82 12.58
N ASP A 237 5.34 -2.09 12.23
CA ASP A 237 5.33 -3.22 13.16
C ASP A 237 6.74 -3.68 13.55
N ALA A 238 7.80 -3.02 13.05
CA ALA A 238 9.17 -3.29 13.47
C ALA A 238 9.41 -2.75 14.88
N VAL A 239 10.20 -3.51 15.66
CA VAL A 239 10.65 -3.08 16.98
C VAL A 239 11.87 -2.19 16.84
N VAL A 240 11.82 -1.04 17.50
CA VAL A 240 12.90 -0.09 17.64
C VAL A 240 13.36 -0.03 19.09
N GLU A 241 14.66 0.16 19.26
CA GLU A 241 15.33 0.28 20.55
C GLU A 241 15.71 1.74 20.81
N LEU A 242 15.37 2.29 21.97
CA LEU A 242 15.86 3.62 22.36
C LEU A 242 17.31 3.52 22.82
N VAL A 243 18.17 4.30 22.19
CA VAL A 243 19.62 4.36 22.48
C VAL A 243 20.04 5.82 22.73
N PRO A 244 21.01 6.09 23.61
CA PRO A 244 21.54 7.44 23.80
C PRO A 244 22.14 8.00 22.50
N VAL A 245 21.97 9.30 22.25
CA VAL A 245 22.51 9.99 21.06
C VAL A 245 24.05 9.91 20.99
N ALA A 246 24.73 9.69 22.12
CA ALA A 246 26.19 9.59 22.19
C ALA A 246 26.76 8.19 21.83
N ASP A 247 25.93 7.14 21.81
CA ASP A 247 26.33 5.77 21.48
C ASP A 247 26.30 5.48 19.96
N GLU A 248 26.65 6.47 19.14
CA GLU A 248 26.98 6.27 17.72
C GLU A 248 28.48 6.03 17.53
N PRO A 249 28.97 4.78 17.51
CA PRO A 249 30.25 4.47 16.88
C PRO A 249 30.03 4.37 15.37
N GLY A 250 30.48 5.40 14.65
CA GLY A 250 30.64 5.35 13.20
C GLY A 250 29.59 6.11 12.41
N ALA A 251 29.84 7.41 12.23
CA ALA A 251 29.38 8.14 11.06
C ALA A 251 30.11 7.62 9.80
N ALA A 252 29.80 6.39 9.42
CA ALA A 252 30.10 5.77 8.13
C ALA A 252 29.25 4.48 8.04
N ASP A 253 28.52 4.34 6.94
CA ASP A 253 27.66 3.21 6.56
C ASP A 253 26.29 3.09 7.27
N SER A 254 25.35 3.91 6.81
CA SER A 254 23.99 3.44 6.57
C SER A 254 23.45 4.03 5.26
N GLU A 255 24.01 3.57 4.15
CA GLU A 255 23.22 3.35 2.94
C GLU A 255 22.10 2.37 3.32
N THR A 256 20.84 2.81 3.34
CA THR A 256 19.68 1.98 2.99
C THR A 256 18.38 2.81 2.99
N ASP A 257 17.78 2.79 1.79
CA ASP A 257 16.39 3.02 1.37
C ASP A 257 15.69 4.40 1.54
N PRO A 258 15.28 5.03 0.42
CA PRO A 258 14.23 6.04 0.43
C PRO A 258 12.84 5.44 0.76
N PRO A 259 11.87 6.29 1.15
CA PRO A 259 10.71 5.87 1.91
C PRO A 259 9.55 5.31 1.08
N GLY A 260 8.89 4.28 1.62
CA GLY A 260 7.43 4.29 1.78
C GLY A 260 6.56 3.97 0.56
N LEU A 261 6.75 2.83 -0.10
CA LEU A 261 5.75 2.23 -0.99
C LEU A 261 4.65 1.48 -0.19
N GLU A 262 3.84 2.21 0.57
CA GLU A 262 2.55 1.71 1.08
C GLU A 262 1.38 2.38 0.33
N ALA A 263 1.37 2.19 -0.99
CA ALA A 263 0.22 2.44 -1.86
C ALA A 263 0.29 1.58 -3.14
N LEU A 264 0.56 0.27 -3.03
CA LEU A 264 0.61 -0.63 -4.19
C LEU A 264 -0.34 -1.84 -4.12
N ASP A 265 -1.30 -1.85 -3.19
CA ASP A 265 -2.33 -2.92 -3.16
C ASP A 265 -3.48 -2.67 -4.15
N ASP A 266 -3.44 -1.58 -4.93
CA ASP A 266 -4.44 -1.22 -5.94
C ASP A 266 -3.82 -0.74 -7.27
N LEU A 267 -2.60 -1.21 -7.60
CA LEU A 267 -2.06 -0.98 -8.94
C LEU A 267 -2.82 -1.84 -9.99
N PRO A 268 -3.18 -1.26 -11.14
CA PRO A 268 -3.79 -2.01 -12.23
C PRO A 268 -2.88 -3.14 -12.72
N ALA A 269 -3.50 -4.17 -13.28
CA ALA A 269 -2.87 -5.42 -13.71
C ALA A 269 -1.63 -5.19 -14.59
N LYS A 270 -0.49 -5.70 -14.09
CA LYS A 270 0.81 -5.93 -14.73
C LYS A 270 1.48 -4.71 -15.39
N TRP A 271 2.24 -4.00 -14.58
CA TRP A 271 3.35 -3.17 -15.04
C TRP A 271 4.41 -4.06 -15.67
N VAL A 272 4.65 -3.86 -16.96
CA VAL A 272 5.57 -4.64 -17.78
C VAL A 272 6.81 -3.83 -18.13
N VAL A 273 7.92 -4.51 -18.36
CA VAL A 273 9.23 -3.90 -18.66
C VAL A 273 9.19 -2.95 -19.85
N ARG A 274 8.36 -3.23 -20.88
CA ARG A 274 8.20 -2.31 -22.02
C ARG A 274 7.74 -0.89 -21.65
N ALA A 275 7.06 -0.71 -20.52
CA ALA A 275 6.49 0.58 -20.12
C ALA A 275 7.56 1.60 -19.67
N VAL A 276 8.78 1.15 -19.39
CA VAL A 276 9.92 2.01 -19.00
C VAL A 276 10.93 2.19 -20.13
N LEU A 277 10.74 1.51 -21.25
CA LEU A 277 11.59 1.65 -22.42
C LEU A 277 11.13 2.84 -23.28
N PRO A 278 12.05 3.51 -24.01
CA PRO A 278 11.67 4.51 -24.99
C PRO A 278 10.82 3.89 -26.12
N GLU A 279 10.05 4.73 -26.84
CA GLU A 279 9.21 4.29 -27.96
C GLU A 279 9.98 3.47 -29.01
N GLU A 280 11.24 3.86 -29.25
CA GLU A 280 12.18 3.11 -30.10
C GLU A 280 13.32 2.56 -29.24
N PRO A 281 13.17 1.34 -28.67
CA PRO A 281 14.19 0.73 -27.85
C PRO A 281 15.40 0.36 -28.73
N SER A 282 16.58 0.83 -28.30
CA SER A 282 17.84 0.44 -28.90
C SER A 282 18.87 0.12 -27.82
N ILE A 283 19.81 -0.75 -28.16
CA ILE A 283 20.91 -1.13 -27.29
C ILE A 283 22.22 -1.05 -28.05
N GLU A 284 23.20 -0.38 -27.46
CA GLU A 284 24.55 -0.36 -28.00
C GLU A 284 25.31 -1.62 -27.56
N ALA A 285 25.90 -2.31 -28.53
CA ALA A 285 26.59 -3.57 -28.29
C ALA A 285 27.98 -3.62 -28.95
N VAL A 286 28.87 -4.40 -28.35
CA VAL A 286 30.20 -4.72 -28.87
C VAL A 286 30.34 -6.23 -29.06
N THR A 287 30.91 -6.66 -30.18
CA THR A 287 31.12 -8.09 -30.47
C THR A 287 32.27 -8.67 -29.64
N ALA A 288 32.08 -9.87 -29.07
CA ALA A 288 32.99 -10.56 -28.13
C ALA A 288 34.41 -10.85 -28.66
N GLY A 289 34.70 -10.61 -29.95
CA GLY A 289 36.03 -10.73 -30.54
C GLY A 289 36.78 -9.41 -30.73
N LYS A 290 36.17 -8.25 -30.41
CA LYS A 290 36.81 -6.95 -30.60
C LYS A 290 37.76 -6.60 -29.45
N PRO A 291 38.80 -5.78 -29.69
CA PRO A 291 39.67 -5.28 -28.63
C PRO A 291 38.88 -4.52 -27.56
N LEU A 292 39.32 -4.61 -26.29
CA LEU A 292 38.70 -3.87 -25.18
C LEU A 292 38.67 -2.36 -25.45
N ALA A 293 39.70 -1.84 -26.13
CA ALA A 293 39.76 -0.44 -26.56
C ALA A 293 38.52 -0.02 -27.37
N THR A 294 37.95 -0.91 -28.20
CA THR A 294 36.72 -0.60 -28.95
C THR A 294 35.54 -0.33 -28.02
N ALA A 295 35.38 -1.13 -26.96
CA ALA A 295 34.33 -0.91 -25.97
C ALA A 295 34.54 0.41 -25.22
N VAL A 296 35.77 0.68 -24.76
CA VAL A 296 36.14 1.94 -24.08
C VAL A 296 35.85 3.15 -24.95
N THR A 297 36.22 3.10 -26.23
CA THR A 297 35.95 4.21 -27.18
C THR A 297 34.46 4.42 -27.41
N LEU A 298 33.68 3.35 -27.58
CA LEU A 298 32.22 3.45 -27.75
C LEU A 298 31.55 4.03 -26.50
N MET A 299 31.96 3.58 -25.31
CA MET A 299 31.45 4.09 -24.03
C MET A 299 31.73 5.58 -23.85
N LEU A 300 32.96 6.05 -24.17
CA LEU A 300 33.30 7.47 -24.09
C LEU A 300 32.56 8.31 -25.15
N ALA A 301 32.58 7.87 -26.41
CA ALA A 301 32.04 8.64 -27.52
C ALA A 301 30.52 8.82 -27.42
N LYS A 302 29.81 7.82 -26.89
CA LYS A 302 28.35 7.84 -26.72
C LYS A 302 27.90 8.12 -25.27
N ASN A 303 28.85 8.40 -24.38
CA ASN A 303 28.61 8.66 -22.96
C ASN A 303 27.82 7.54 -22.25
N TYR A 304 28.17 6.28 -22.52
CA TYR A 304 27.58 5.11 -21.88
C TYR A 304 28.42 4.60 -20.72
N SER A 305 27.74 4.19 -19.64
CA SER A 305 28.37 3.56 -18.48
C SER A 305 28.54 2.05 -18.64
N GLN A 306 27.84 1.45 -19.60
CA GLN A 306 27.89 0.03 -19.92
C GLN A 306 27.52 -0.23 -21.39
N LEU A 307 27.99 -1.34 -21.94
CA LEU A 307 27.62 -1.87 -23.25
C LEU A 307 27.23 -3.34 -23.16
N ALA A 308 26.32 -3.77 -24.02
CA ALA A 308 26.08 -5.20 -24.22
C ALA A 308 27.27 -5.83 -24.95
N VAL A 309 27.64 -7.03 -24.55
CA VAL A 309 28.61 -7.87 -25.27
C VAL A 309 27.82 -8.96 -25.97
N VAL A 310 27.95 -9.02 -27.29
CA VAL A 310 27.24 -9.98 -28.15
C VAL A 310 28.20 -10.84 -28.95
N ASP A 311 27.76 -12.00 -29.43
CA ASP A 311 28.54 -12.83 -30.35
C ASP A 311 28.45 -12.30 -31.80
N ALA A 312 29.03 -13.05 -32.75
CA ALA A 312 29.01 -12.69 -34.17
C ALA A 312 27.59 -12.70 -34.78
N ASP A 313 26.68 -13.46 -34.18
CA ASP A 313 25.28 -13.61 -34.62
C ASP A 313 24.34 -12.62 -33.90
N GLY A 314 24.89 -11.83 -32.97
CA GLY A 314 24.16 -10.80 -32.22
C GLY A 314 23.45 -11.31 -30.96
N PHE A 315 23.74 -12.54 -30.51
CA PHE A 315 23.19 -13.07 -29.25
C PHE A 315 23.97 -12.56 -28.04
N HIS A 316 23.27 -12.40 -26.92
CA HIS A 316 23.85 -11.92 -25.67
C HIS A 316 24.91 -12.88 -25.12
N VAL A 317 26.10 -12.33 -24.86
CA VAL A 317 27.22 -13.01 -24.19
C VAL A 317 27.42 -12.47 -22.77
N GLY A 318 27.25 -11.16 -22.57
CA GLY A 318 27.39 -10.51 -21.27
C GLY A 318 27.32 -8.98 -21.36
N ALA A 319 27.92 -8.30 -20.39
CA ALA A 319 28.04 -6.85 -20.35
C ALA A 319 29.45 -6.40 -19.97
N VAL A 320 29.84 -5.22 -20.45
CA VAL A 320 31.08 -4.54 -20.05
C VAL A 320 30.74 -3.15 -19.51
N SER A 321 31.32 -2.77 -18.37
CA SER A 321 31.11 -1.48 -17.70
C SER A 321 32.44 -0.86 -17.26
N TRP A 322 32.43 0.41 -16.86
CA TRP A 322 33.64 1.06 -16.34
C TRP A 322 34.22 0.32 -15.13
N GLU A 323 33.33 -0.19 -14.27
CA GLU A 323 33.71 -1.00 -13.11
C GLU A 323 34.36 -2.32 -13.53
N SER A 324 33.76 -3.05 -14.48
CA SER A 324 34.31 -4.36 -14.90
C SER A 324 35.66 -4.21 -15.60
N ILE A 325 35.84 -3.13 -16.37
CA ILE A 325 37.12 -2.75 -16.98
C ILE A 325 38.14 -2.41 -15.91
N GLY A 326 37.77 -1.62 -14.90
CA GLY A 326 38.63 -1.27 -13.78
C GLY A 326 39.10 -2.51 -13.03
N ARG A 327 38.17 -3.42 -12.69
CA ARG A 327 38.48 -4.69 -12.04
C ARG A 327 39.40 -5.58 -12.88
N ALA A 328 39.16 -5.69 -14.19
CA ALA A 328 40.00 -6.47 -15.08
C ALA A 328 41.42 -5.89 -15.19
N ARG A 329 41.58 -4.56 -15.15
CA ARG A 329 42.90 -3.90 -15.16
C ARG A 329 43.69 -4.10 -13.87
N LEU A 330 43.00 -4.25 -12.74
CA LEU A 330 43.65 -4.55 -11.45
C LEU A 330 44.21 -5.97 -11.41
N THR A 331 43.59 -6.92 -12.11
CA THR A 331 44.03 -8.33 -12.15
C THR A 331 44.94 -8.65 -13.33
N ASN A 332 44.82 -7.91 -14.43
CA ASN A 332 45.64 -8.05 -15.64
C ASN A 332 46.01 -6.66 -16.20
N PRO A 333 47.30 -6.31 -16.37
CA PRO A 333 47.73 -5.04 -16.95
C PRO A 333 47.23 -4.78 -18.37
N GLU A 334 47.00 -5.84 -19.16
CA GLU A 334 46.47 -5.77 -20.52
C GLU A 334 45.22 -6.67 -20.66
N PRO A 335 44.08 -6.27 -20.09
CA PRO A 335 42.88 -7.10 -20.11
C PRO A 335 42.23 -7.09 -21.50
N THR A 336 41.75 -8.27 -21.90
CA THR A 336 40.92 -8.42 -23.10
C THR A 336 39.48 -8.00 -22.81
N LEU A 337 38.66 -7.84 -23.86
CA LEU A 337 37.23 -7.59 -23.69
C LEU A 337 36.56 -8.73 -22.90
N ARG A 338 36.99 -9.97 -23.12
CA ARG A 338 36.51 -11.15 -22.41
C ARG A 338 36.79 -11.07 -20.91
N ASP A 339 37.99 -10.61 -20.53
CA ASP A 339 38.38 -10.46 -19.11
C ASP A 339 37.54 -9.40 -18.39
N ALA A 340 37.08 -8.38 -19.13
CA ALA A 340 36.19 -7.34 -18.62
C ALA A 340 34.70 -7.66 -18.79
N THR A 341 34.34 -8.78 -19.43
CA THR A 341 32.94 -9.16 -19.66
C THR A 341 32.37 -9.85 -18.42
N THR A 342 31.22 -9.37 -17.96
CA THR A 342 30.50 -9.90 -16.80
C THR A 342 29.15 -10.45 -17.19
N GLN A 343 28.65 -11.41 -16.41
CA GLN A 343 27.29 -11.93 -16.60
C GLN A 343 26.28 -10.94 -16.02
N VAL A 344 25.32 -10.54 -16.85
CA VAL A 344 24.23 -9.63 -16.48
C VAL A 344 22.90 -10.34 -16.58
N ARG A 345 21.94 -9.92 -15.76
CA ARG A 345 20.56 -10.39 -15.86
C ARG A 345 19.94 -9.87 -17.14
N VAL A 346 19.35 -10.79 -17.90
CA VAL A 346 18.53 -10.50 -19.06
C VAL A 346 17.09 -10.83 -18.72
N ILE A 347 16.19 -9.90 -18.99
CA ILE A 347 14.74 -10.01 -18.78
C ILE A 347 14.01 -9.86 -20.11
N ASP A 348 12.77 -10.32 -20.17
CA ASP A 348 11.94 -10.21 -21.37
C ASP A 348 11.09 -8.93 -21.31
N PHE A 349 10.79 -8.33 -22.47
CA PHE A 349 10.03 -7.08 -22.56
C PHE A 349 8.60 -7.16 -21.96
N ASP A 350 8.05 -8.37 -21.85
CA ASP A 350 6.74 -8.69 -21.27
C ASP A 350 6.80 -9.14 -19.80
N ASP A 351 8.00 -9.18 -19.20
CA ASP A 351 8.18 -9.50 -17.78
C ASP A 351 7.54 -8.44 -16.88
N GLU A 352 7.15 -8.86 -15.67
CA GLU A 352 6.63 -7.98 -14.64
C GLU A 352 7.74 -7.09 -14.06
N LEU A 353 7.59 -5.78 -14.22
CA LEU A 353 8.59 -4.77 -13.86
C LEU A 353 8.91 -4.76 -12.36
N PHE A 354 7.88 -4.81 -11.50
CA PHE A 354 8.06 -4.79 -10.04
C PHE A 354 8.87 -5.98 -9.53
N GLY A 355 8.72 -7.14 -10.16
CA GLY A 355 9.52 -8.33 -9.85
C GLY A 355 11.01 -8.19 -10.20
N GLN A 356 11.38 -7.18 -11.00
CA GLN A 356 12.77 -6.93 -11.41
C GLN A 356 13.43 -5.77 -10.66
N ILE A 357 12.70 -4.99 -9.84
CA ILE A 357 13.23 -3.78 -9.19
C ILE A 357 14.43 -4.10 -8.29
N ASP A 358 14.33 -5.13 -7.45
CA ASP A 358 15.43 -5.51 -6.55
C ASP A 358 16.71 -5.86 -7.32
N GLU A 359 16.56 -6.47 -8.49
CA GLU A 359 17.68 -6.86 -9.34
C GLU A 359 18.29 -5.66 -10.08
N ILE A 360 17.44 -4.76 -10.59
CA ILE A 360 17.87 -3.49 -11.22
C ILE A 360 18.61 -2.63 -10.20
N TYR A 361 18.11 -2.55 -8.96
CA TYR A 361 18.76 -1.81 -7.88
C TYR A 361 20.11 -2.42 -7.51
N ARG A 362 20.16 -3.74 -7.25
CA ARG A 362 21.39 -4.42 -6.83
C ARG A 362 22.50 -4.38 -7.88
N ARG A 363 22.16 -4.43 -9.17
CA ARG A 363 23.13 -4.48 -10.27
C ARG A 363 23.28 -3.15 -11.02
N GLY A 364 22.48 -2.15 -10.70
CA GLY A 364 22.38 -0.86 -11.39
C GLY A 364 21.61 -0.90 -12.72
N TYR A 365 21.61 -2.03 -13.43
CA TYR A 365 20.92 -2.20 -14.71
C TYR A 365 20.61 -3.66 -15.05
N VAL A 366 19.68 -3.84 -16.00
CA VAL A 366 19.35 -5.13 -16.63
C VAL A 366 19.19 -4.93 -18.13
N PHE A 367 19.47 -5.98 -18.93
CA PHE A 367 19.18 -5.95 -20.37
C PHE A 367 17.82 -6.55 -20.67
N VAL A 368 17.17 -6.02 -21.71
CA VAL A 368 15.84 -6.43 -22.13
C VAL A 368 15.91 -7.12 -23.49
N ARG A 369 15.31 -8.30 -23.59
CA ARG A 369 15.08 -9.00 -24.86
C ARG A 369 13.76 -8.57 -25.49
N GLY A 370 13.78 -8.48 -26.81
CA GLY A 370 12.59 -8.18 -27.60
C GLY A 370 11.57 -9.31 -27.59
N GLU A 371 10.48 -9.10 -28.32
CA GLU A 371 9.41 -10.08 -28.47
C GLU A 371 9.86 -11.41 -29.06
N ASP A 372 10.94 -11.38 -29.86
CA ASP A 372 11.57 -12.57 -30.41
C ASP A 372 12.30 -13.43 -29.35
N ARG A 373 12.43 -12.94 -28.10
CA ARG A 373 13.18 -13.52 -26.98
C ARG A 373 14.61 -13.92 -27.32
N ARG A 374 15.17 -13.32 -28.37
CA ARG A 374 16.49 -13.65 -28.93
C ARG A 374 17.40 -12.45 -28.90
N LYS A 375 16.96 -11.32 -29.45
CA LYS A 375 17.78 -10.11 -29.55
C LYS A 375 17.54 -9.21 -28.35
N LEU A 376 18.62 -8.56 -27.92
CA LEU A 376 18.52 -7.47 -26.97
C LEU A 376 17.95 -6.25 -27.69
N ILE A 377 17.00 -5.58 -27.05
CA ILE A 377 16.35 -4.37 -27.57
C ILE A 377 16.67 -3.14 -26.72
N GLY A 378 17.07 -3.32 -25.45
CA GLY A 378 17.28 -2.19 -24.58
C GLY A 378 17.94 -2.55 -23.25
N VAL A 379 18.16 -1.51 -22.45
CA VAL A 379 18.64 -1.58 -21.08
C VAL A 379 17.64 -0.84 -20.20
N VAL A 380 17.39 -1.36 -19.00
CA VAL A 380 16.64 -0.65 -17.96
C VAL A 380 17.57 -0.41 -16.79
N THR A 381 17.68 0.84 -16.38
CA THR A 381 18.50 1.27 -15.25
C THR A 381 17.65 1.82 -14.12
N ALA A 382 18.25 1.98 -12.94
CA ALA A 382 17.60 2.68 -11.83
C ALA A 382 17.19 4.12 -12.20
N HIS A 383 17.92 4.78 -13.12
CA HIS A 383 17.58 6.11 -13.60
C HIS A 383 16.29 6.09 -14.43
N ASP A 384 16.10 5.09 -15.28
CA ASP A 384 14.88 4.94 -16.09
C ASP A 384 13.65 4.69 -15.21
N LEU A 385 13.80 3.84 -14.18
CA LEU A 385 12.77 3.62 -13.17
C LEU A 385 12.42 4.91 -12.42
N ALA A 386 13.43 5.66 -11.95
CA ALA A 386 13.24 6.90 -11.22
C ALA A 386 12.54 7.96 -12.09
N ARG A 387 12.92 8.07 -13.36
CA ARG A 387 12.27 8.98 -14.32
C ARG A 387 10.81 8.59 -14.54
N GLN A 388 10.52 7.31 -14.78
CA GLN A 388 9.15 6.86 -15.01
C GLN A 388 8.27 7.04 -13.77
N PHE A 389 8.79 6.69 -12.60
CA PHE A 389 8.09 6.93 -11.33
C PHE A 389 7.83 8.42 -11.13
N GLY A 390 8.81 9.28 -11.44
CA GLY A 390 8.64 10.74 -11.40
C GLY A 390 7.49 11.22 -12.28
N THR A 391 7.43 10.78 -13.53
CA THR A 391 6.34 11.11 -14.47
C THR A 391 4.98 10.71 -13.93
N LEU A 392 4.89 9.51 -13.33
CA LEU A 392 3.63 8.95 -12.85
C LEU A 392 3.19 9.51 -11.50
N ALA A 393 4.13 9.77 -10.59
CA ALA A 393 3.83 10.25 -9.24
C ALA A 393 3.53 11.76 -9.22
N ARG A 394 4.10 12.53 -10.15
CA ARG A 394 3.98 13.99 -10.22
C ARG A 394 2.53 14.51 -10.20
N PRO A 395 1.58 13.97 -10.99
CA PRO A 395 0.18 14.39 -10.91
C PRO A 395 -0.45 14.17 -9.54
N PHE A 396 -0.16 13.03 -8.88
CA PHE A 396 -0.66 12.73 -7.55
C PHE A 396 -0.08 13.70 -6.51
N SER A 397 1.23 13.97 -6.57
CA SER A 397 1.89 14.89 -5.65
C SER A 397 1.35 16.32 -5.78
N LEU A 398 1.09 16.80 -6.99
CA LEU A 398 0.52 18.14 -7.22
C LEU A 398 -0.90 18.26 -6.66
N LEU A 399 -1.73 17.24 -6.85
CA LEU A 399 -3.10 17.21 -6.30
C LEU A 399 -3.10 17.12 -4.77
N GLU A 400 -2.21 16.32 -4.18
CA GLU A 400 -2.05 16.21 -2.74
C GLU A 400 -1.57 17.52 -2.13
N GLU A 401 -0.57 18.17 -2.74
CA GLU A 401 -0.10 19.49 -2.31
C GLU A 401 -1.25 20.50 -2.32
N ALA A 402 -2.01 20.58 -3.43
CA ALA A 402 -3.13 21.49 -3.52
C ALA A 402 -4.19 21.21 -2.45
N GLU A 403 -4.57 19.94 -2.22
CA GLU A 403 -5.55 19.56 -1.19
C GLU A 403 -5.10 19.92 0.23
N LEU A 404 -3.82 19.73 0.55
CA LEU A 404 -3.24 20.10 1.84
C LEU A 404 -3.31 21.61 2.09
N ARG A 405 -3.01 22.41 1.07
CA ARG A 405 -3.07 23.88 1.14
C ARG A 405 -4.50 24.37 1.29
N LEU A 406 -5.43 23.83 0.48
CA LEU A 406 -6.86 24.10 0.63
C LEU A 406 -7.31 23.80 2.05
N ARG A 407 -6.99 22.61 2.59
CA ARG A 407 -7.37 22.21 3.95
C ARG A 407 -6.89 23.19 5.01
N ARG A 408 -5.61 23.58 4.92
CA ARG A 408 -4.98 24.49 5.88
C ARG A 408 -5.69 25.84 5.90
N HIS A 409 -5.93 26.42 4.72
CA HIS A 409 -6.59 27.71 4.60
C HIS A 409 -8.07 27.67 4.96
N THR A 410 -8.82 26.66 4.51
CA THR A 410 -10.21 26.48 4.88
C THR A 410 -10.37 26.43 6.39
N LYS A 411 -9.51 25.64 7.08
CA LYS A 411 -9.54 25.53 8.54
C LYS A 411 -9.20 26.85 9.25
N ARG A 412 -8.32 27.67 8.67
CA ARG A 412 -7.91 28.96 9.25
C ARG A 412 -8.96 30.05 9.08
N SER A 413 -9.60 30.08 7.92
CA SER A 413 -10.40 31.23 7.47
C SER A 413 -11.91 31.02 7.56
N VAL A 414 -12.40 29.78 7.51
CA VAL A 414 -13.84 29.49 7.49
C VAL A 414 -14.30 28.95 8.85
N PRO A 415 -15.32 29.56 9.48
CA PRO A 415 -15.93 29.07 10.71
C PRO A 415 -16.44 27.62 10.63
N GLU A 416 -16.29 26.85 11.70
CA GLU A 416 -16.64 25.42 11.73
C GLU A 416 -18.12 25.14 11.48
N ASP A 417 -19.02 26.03 11.89
CA ASP A 417 -20.47 25.90 11.68
C ASP A 417 -20.85 25.96 10.19
N LEU A 418 -20.19 26.83 9.42
CA LEU A 418 -20.36 26.91 7.97
C LEU A 418 -19.79 25.67 7.27
N LEU A 419 -18.65 25.16 7.77
CA LEU A 419 -18.03 23.96 7.24
C LEU A 419 -18.88 22.72 7.50
N ASP A 420 -19.42 22.54 8.71
CA ASP A 420 -20.28 21.41 9.05
C ASP A 420 -21.64 21.47 8.33
N LYS A 421 -22.14 22.67 8.01
CA LYS A 421 -23.33 22.85 7.17
C LYS A 421 -23.08 22.42 5.72
N ALA A 422 -21.92 22.75 5.15
CA ALA A 422 -21.55 22.36 3.80
C ALA A 422 -21.15 20.87 3.72
N VAL A 423 -20.43 20.38 4.73
CA VAL A 423 -19.81 19.06 4.78
C VAL A 423 -19.92 18.53 6.21
N PRO A 424 -20.95 17.71 6.52
CA PRO A 424 -21.18 17.21 7.87
C PRO A 424 -19.97 16.44 8.42
N LYS A 425 -19.52 16.80 9.63
CA LYS A 425 -18.34 16.23 10.32
C LYS A 425 -17.01 16.62 9.65
N TRP A 426 -16.90 17.85 9.17
CA TRP A 426 -15.67 18.36 8.55
C TRP A 426 -14.44 18.18 9.45
N ALA A 427 -14.57 18.58 10.73
CA ALA A 427 -13.48 18.54 11.71
C ALA A 427 -12.92 17.13 11.96
N ASN A 428 -13.76 16.09 11.79
CA ASN A 428 -13.41 14.68 12.02
C ASN A 428 -13.26 13.88 10.71
N GLY A 429 -13.39 14.53 9.56
CA GLY A 429 -13.36 13.91 8.24
C GLY A 429 -12.01 14.06 7.53
N ASN A 430 -11.85 13.34 6.42
CA ASN A 430 -10.79 13.58 5.44
C ASN A 430 -11.45 14.21 4.20
N PRO A 431 -11.60 15.54 4.18
CA PRO A 431 -12.37 16.22 3.15
C PRO A 431 -11.72 16.04 1.79
N THR A 432 -12.55 15.67 0.81
CA THR A 432 -12.15 15.45 -0.58
C THR A 432 -12.22 16.75 -1.39
N PHE A 433 -11.54 16.81 -2.54
CA PHE A 433 -11.76 17.84 -3.56
C PHE A 433 -13.24 18.22 -3.79
N GLY A 434 -14.15 17.24 -3.83
CA GLY A 434 -15.59 17.50 -4.00
C GLY A 434 -16.22 18.26 -2.84
N ASN A 435 -15.66 18.12 -1.63
CA ASN A 435 -16.07 18.90 -0.47
C ASN A 435 -15.64 20.36 -0.58
N TYR A 436 -14.41 20.63 -1.06
CA TYR A 436 -13.96 22.01 -1.30
C TYR A 436 -14.77 22.70 -2.39
N VAL A 437 -15.11 22.01 -3.49
CA VAL A 437 -16.02 22.55 -4.52
C VAL A 437 -17.35 22.97 -3.90
N ARG A 438 -17.90 22.14 -3.00
CA ARG A 438 -19.17 22.45 -2.33
C ARG A 438 -19.08 23.61 -1.35
N ILE A 439 -17.99 23.70 -0.60
CA ILE A 439 -17.73 24.79 0.36
C ILE A 439 -17.57 26.11 -0.39
N PHE A 440 -16.74 26.12 -1.41
CA PHE A 440 -16.40 27.33 -2.16
C PHE A 440 -17.38 27.64 -3.28
N ALA A 441 -18.39 26.82 -3.55
CA ALA A 441 -19.50 27.20 -4.42
C ALA A 441 -20.31 28.38 -3.84
N ASP A 442 -20.36 28.49 -2.51
CA ASP A 442 -20.93 29.66 -1.85
C ASP A 442 -19.91 30.81 -1.85
N ARG A 443 -20.27 31.91 -2.52
CA ARG A 443 -19.42 33.08 -2.67
C ARG A 443 -19.06 33.72 -1.31
N ALA A 444 -20.01 33.76 -0.37
CA ALA A 444 -19.75 34.32 0.95
C ALA A 444 -18.66 33.53 1.69
N THR A 445 -18.69 32.20 1.56
CA THR A 445 -17.67 31.32 2.15
C THR A 445 -16.31 31.46 1.46
N PHE A 446 -16.28 31.67 0.15
CA PHE A 446 -15.04 31.93 -0.59
C PHE A 446 -14.39 33.26 -0.21
N GLU A 447 -15.19 34.32 -0.03
CA GLU A 447 -14.69 35.66 0.36
C GLU A 447 -14.00 35.65 1.74
N LEU A 448 -14.39 34.74 2.64
CA LEU A 448 -13.72 34.56 3.95
C LEU A 448 -12.26 34.11 3.83
N LEU A 449 -11.86 33.49 2.71
CA LEU A 449 -10.46 33.09 2.50
C LEU A 449 -9.51 34.28 2.38
N GLY A 450 -10.05 35.46 2.02
CA GLY A 450 -9.25 36.67 1.79
C GLY A 450 -8.32 36.57 0.57
N TRP A 451 -8.57 35.63 -0.33
CA TRP A 451 -7.76 35.44 -1.53
C TRP A 451 -8.12 36.46 -2.61
N PRO A 452 -7.12 37.12 -3.23
CA PRO A 452 -7.35 38.08 -4.33
C PRO A 452 -7.55 37.32 -5.66
N LEU A 453 -8.45 36.34 -5.67
CA LEU A 453 -8.74 35.48 -6.81
C LEU A 453 -10.17 35.69 -7.28
N ASP A 454 -10.38 35.58 -8.58
CA ASP A 454 -11.72 35.52 -9.15
C ASP A 454 -12.43 34.22 -8.74
N HIS A 455 -13.64 34.35 -8.23
CA HIS A 455 -14.40 33.24 -7.64
C HIS A 455 -14.79 32.18 -8.67
N GLU A 456 -15.31 32.60 -9.83
CA GLU A 456 -15.75 31.69 -10.89
C GLU A 456 -14.56 30.94 -11.51
N THR A 457 -13.49 31.67 -11.84
CA THR A 457 -12.27 31.09 -12.39
C THR A 457 -11.63 30.09 -11.42
N PHE A 458 -11.60 30.40 -10.13
CA PHE A 458 -11.09 29.48 -9.12
C PHE A 458 -11.95 28.22 -9.00
N LEU A 459 -13.27 28.36 -8.98
CA LEU A 459 -14.20 27.23 -8.86
C LEU A 459 -14.11 26.30 -10.08
N ASP A 460 -13.91 26.85 -11.27
CA ASP A 460 -13.67 26.09 -12.49
C ASP A 460 -12.36 25.30 -12.43
N LEU A 461 -11.26 25.92 -11.99
CA LEU A 461 -9.97 25.24 -11.83
C LEU A 461 -10.04 24.12 -10.78
N LEU A 462 -10.69 24.39 -9.64
CA LEU A 462 -10.90 23.40 -8.58
C LEU A 462 -11.77 22.23 -9.05
N THR A 463 -12.80 22.51 -9.86
CA THR A 463 -13.66 21.47 -10.43
C THR A 463 -12.92 20.62 -11.45
N LYS A 464 -12.07 21.22 -12.28
CA LYS A 464 -11.17 20.49 -13.19
C LYS A 464 -10.21 19.59 -12.41
N ALA A 465 -9.52 20.12 -11.38
CA ALA A 465 -8.64 19.33 -10.52
C ALA A 465 -9.39 18.14 -9.84
N LYS A 466 -10.63 18.37 -9.39
CA LYS A 466 -11.50 17.30 -8.84
C LYS A 466 -11.80 16.20 -9.87
N ASN A 467 -12.09 16.57 -11.13
CA ASN A 467 -12.38 15.60 -12.18
C ASN A 467 -11.12 14.78 -12.51
N ILE A 468 -9.98 15.44 -12.72
CA ILE A 468 -8.72 14.76 -13.04
C ILE A 468 -8.30 13.84 -11.87
N ARG A 469 -8.45 14.30 -10.62
CA ARG A 469 -8.23 13.44 -9.44
C ARG A 469 -9.13 12.21 -9.44
N ASN A 470 -10.40 12.35 -9.79
CA ASN A 470 -11.32 11.22 -9.83
C ASN A 470 -10.99 10.25 -10.96
N GLU A 471 -10.62 10.75 -12.13
CA GLU A 471 -10.15 9.94 -13.24
C GLU A 471 -8.87 9.19 -12.87
N LEU A 472 -7.91 9.87 -12.22
CA LEU A 472 -6.70 9.27 -11.67
C LEU A 472 -6.96 8.17 -10.64
N MET A 473 -8.01 8.32 -9.83
CA MET A 473 -8.43 7.30 -8.86
C MET A 473 -9.22 6.15 -9.50
N HIS A 474 -9.65 6.30 -10.75
CA HIS A 474 -10.30 5.27 -11.56
C HIS A 474 -9.37 4.71 -12.65
N PHE A 475 -8.08 5.04 -12.59
CA PHE A 475 -7.19 4.96 -13.73
C PHE A 475 -6.66 3.56 -14.03
N SER A 476 -6.60 3.27 -15.34
CA SER A 476 -6.19 2.01 -15.94
C SER A 476 -4.85 2.18 -16.69
N GLY A 477 -3.75 2.45 -15.99
CA GLY A 477 -2.38 2.26 -16.50
C GLY A 477 -1.82 3.17 -17.62
N ASP A 478 -2.62 3.99 -18.30
CA ASP A 478 -2.17 4.96 -19.33
C ASP A 478 -1.54 6.28 -18.76
N GLU A 479 -0.95 7.10 -19.62
CA GLU A 479 -0.41 8.42 -19.25
C GLU A 479 -1.51 9.50 -19.21
N ILE A 480 -1.37 10.49 -18.32
CA ILE A 480 -2.30 11.63 -18.26
C ILE A 480 -2.07 12.55 -19.46
N PRO A 481 -3.13 13.03 -20.14
CA PRO A 481 -3.00 14.03 -21.19
C PRO A 481 -2.23 15.26 -20.69
N GLU A 482 -1.30 15.78 -21.52
CA GLU A 482 -0.47 16.94 -21.17
C GLU A 482 -1.31 18.18 -20.77
N GLN A 483 -2.48 18.34 -21.38
CA GLN A 483 -3.43 19.41 -21.06
C GLN A 483 -3.97 19.31 -19.62
N ASP A 484 -4.24 18.10 -19.13
CA ASP A 484 -4.75 17.89 -17.77
C ASP A 484 -3.64 18.05 -16.73
N LEU A 485 -2.42 17.64 -17.06
CA LEU A 485 -1.24 17.90 -16.23
C LEU A 485 -0.99 19.41 -16.09
N ALA A 486 -1.02 20.16 -17.21
CA ALA A 486 -0.89 21.61 -17.19
C ALA A 486 -2.01 22.30 -16.37
N ALA A 487 -3.23 21.77 -16.40
CA ALA A 487 -4.34 22.27 -15.60
C ALA A 487 -4.12 22.08 -14.09
N ILE A 488 -3.61 20.90 -13.67
CA ILE A 488 -3.27 20.64 -12.27
C ILE A 488 -2.10 21.52 -11.81
N GLU A 489 -1.06 21.66 -12.64
CA GLU A 489 0.07 22.53 -12.35
C GLU A 489 -0.36 23.98 -12.16
N GLY A 490 -1.19 24.48 -13.07
CA GLY A 490 -1.77 25.83 -12.99
C GLY A 490 -2.56 26.02 -11.70
N PHE A 491 -3.46 25.08 -11.38
CA PHE A 491 -4.24 25.13 -10.14
C PHE A 491 -3.36 25.11 -8.89
N CYS A 492 -2.38 24.20 -8.81
CA CYS A 492 -1.47 24.11 -7.67
C CYS A 492 -0.64 25.39 -7.53
N ALA A 493 -0.16 25.97 -8.64
CA ALA A 493 0.55 27.24 -8.64
C ALA A 493 -0.33 28.39 -8.13
N THR A 494 -1.60 28.47 -8.56
CA THR A 494 -2.57 29.46 -8.08
C THR A 494 -2.78 29.35 -6.57
N VAL A 495 -3.07 28.15 -6.06
CA VAL A 495 -3.27 27.93 -4.61
C VAL A 495 -1.99 28.24 -3.82
N LYS A 496 -0.82 27.85 -4.34
CA LYS A 496 0.48 28.12 -3.72
C LYS A 496 0.80 29.63 -3.66
N ALA A 497 0.40 30.41 -4.66
CA ALA A 497 0.62 31.85 -4.68
C ALA A 497 -0.16 32.58 -3.57
N VAL A 498 -1.36 32.08 -3.24
CA VAL A 498 -2.24 32.68 -2.22
C VAL A 498 -2.10 32.07 -0.83
N ASP A 499 -1.32 30.99 -0.70
CA ASP A 499 -0.94 30.31 0.56
C ASP A 499 0.49 30.67 1.01
N GLN A 500 1.03 31.80 0.56
CA GLN A 500 2.26 32.36 1.13
C GLN A 500 1.93 33.11 2.43
N SER A 501 1.64 32.37 3.51
CA SER A 501 1.41 32.93 4.85
C SER A 501 1.72 31.93 5.95
#